data_AF-A0A2E0ZJU1-F1
#
_entry.id   AF-A0A2E0ZJU1-F1
#
_cell.length_a   1.000
_cell.length_b   1.000
_cell.length_c   1.000
_cell.angle_alpha   90.00
_cell.angle_beta   90.00
_cell.angle_gamma   90.00
#
_symmetry.space_group_name_H-M   'P 1'
#
loop_
_entity.id
_entity.type
_entity.pdbx_description
1 polymer ?
#
loop_
_entity_poly.entity_id
_entity_poly.type
_entity_poly.pdbx_seq_one_letter_code
_entity_poly.pdbx_strand_id
1 'polypeptide(L)'
;MPQFKRGDMWTTFAAADLFLITTNSAIRKDGVLIMGRGIARQARERFPGLAEALGQHILNTCGELGEYSLLISPRWPTAKLGAFQVKRHYNQTACLELIRRSTAALRAWCIEYPDASVHLNFPGVGYGRLRREDVLPIIALLPDQVTIWEYLPAGKENIP
;
A
#
# COMPACT_ATOMS: atom_id res chain seq x y z
N MET A 1 18.70 -1.86 0.07
CA MET A 1 17.83 -1.13 -0.89
C MET A 1 16.74 -2.09 -1.31
N PRO A 2 15.50 -1.63 -1.57
CA PRO A 2 14.42 -2.54 -1.90
C PRO A 2 14.64 -3.20 -3.26
N GLN A 3 14.00 -4.34 -3.46
CA GLN A 3 13.94 -5.01 -4.75
C GLN A 3 12.82 -4.40 -5.60
N PHE A 4 13.01 -4.33 -6.92
CA PHE A 4 11.97 -3.86 -7.85
C PHE A 4 11.57 -4.98 -8.80
N LYS A 5 10.27 -5.26 -8.89
CA LYS A 5 9.70 -6.26 -9.79
C LYS A 5 8.58 -5.68 -10.62
N ARG A 6 8.36 -6.28 -11.79
CA ARG A 6 7.23 -5.99 -12.67
C ARG A 6 6.35 -7.23 -12.79
N GLY A 7 5.03 -7.06 -12.76
CA GLY A 7 4.08 -8.17 -12.89
C GLY A 7 2.86 -8.02 -11.99
N ASP A 8 2.14 -9.12 -11.76
CA ASP A 8 1.02 -9.17 -10.82
C ASP A 8 1.51 -9.48 -9.41
N MET A 9 1.50 -8.47 -8.54
CA MET A 9 1.88 -8.61 -7.13
C MET A 9 1.05 -9.68 -6.39
N TRP A 10 -0.20 -9.95 -6.80
CA TRP A 10 -1.03 -10.97 -6.14
C TRP A 10 -0.41 -12.38 -6.18
N THR A 11 0.46 -12.65 -7.15
CA THR A 11 1.20 -13.93 -7.24
C THR A 11 2.05 -14.23 -6.00
N THR A 12 2.47 -13.19 -5.27
CA THR A 12 3.28 -13.33 -4.04
C THR A 12 2.43 -13.41 -2.77
N PHE A 13 1.09 -13.26 -2.86
CA PHE A 13 0.25 -13.13 -1.67
C PHE A 13 0.40 -14.33 -0.72
N ALA A 14 0.48 -15.56 -1.24
CA ALA A 14 0.63 -16.75 -0.41
C ALA A 14 1.96 -16.78 0.37
N ALA A 15 3.05 -16.34 -0.24
CA ALA A 15 4.40 -16.41 0.32
C ALA A 15 4.83 -15.16 1.12
N ALA A 16 4.17 -14.01 0.92
CA ALA A 16 4.48 -12.77 1.63
C ALA A 16 4.22 -12.90 3.14
N ASP A 17 5.08 -12.31 3.98
CA ASP A 17 4.82 -12.10 5.41
C ASP A 17 3.99 -10.84 5.66
N LEU A 18 4.23 -9.79 4.87
CA LEU A 18 3.43 -8.57 4.86
C LEU A 18 3.12 -8.12 3.43
N PHE A 19 1.83 -8.01 3.12
CA PHE A 19 1.31 -7.61 1.81
C PHE A 19 0.65 -6.24 1.91
N LEU A 20 1.38 -5.20 1.52
CA LEU A 20 0.93 -3.82 1.59
C LEU A 20 0.30 -3.36 0.29
N ILE A 21 -0.87 -2.74 0.42
CA ILE A 21 -1.53 -2.05 -0.68
C ILE A 21 -1.53 -0.54 -0.44
N THR A 22 -1.40 0.24 -1.50
CA THR A 22 -1.51 1.70 -1.40
C THR A 22 -2.98 2.12 -1.29
N THR A 23 -3.29 2.95 -0.30
CA THR A 23 -4.67 3.34 0.04
C THR A 23 -4.79 4.84 0.35
N ASN A 24 -6.01 5.26 0.67
CA ASN A 24 -6.35 6.62 1.11
C ASN A 24 -6.93 6.59 2.53
N SER A 25 -7.44 7.71 3.04
CA SER A 25 -8.14 7.81 4.33
C SER A 25 -9.56 8.41 4.21
N ALA A 26 -10.15 8.42 3.01
CA ALA A 26 -11.53 8.85 2.82
C ALA A 26 -12.50 7.72 3.19
N ILE A 27 -13.35 8.01 4.17
CA ILE A 27 -14.29 7.07 4.75
C ILE A 27 -15.70 7.45 4.30
N ARG A 28 -16.52 6.47 3.96
CA ARG A 28 -17.94 6.70 3.69
C ARG A 28 -18.69 6.97 4.98
N LYS A 29 -19.92 7.50 4.87
CA LYS A 29 -20.80 7.76 6.03
C LYS A 29 -21.08 6.52 6.91
N ASP A 30 -20.98 5.32 6.36
CA ASP A 30 -21.15 4.04 7.06
C ASP A 30 -19.84 3.47 7.62
N GLY A 31 -18.76 4.26 7.67
CA GLY A 31 -17.48 3.84 8.25
C GLY A 31 -16.58 3.02 7.32
N VAL A 32 -16.98 2.81 6.06
CA VAL A 32 -16.25 1.97 5.09
C VAL A 32 -15.21 2.76 4.32
N LEU A 33 -13.97 2.25 4.22
CA LEU A 33 -12.90 2.85 3.42
C LEU A 33 -13.23 2.82 1.92
N ILE A 34 -13.00 3.94 1.23
CA ILE A 34 -13.22 4.02 -0.22
C ILE A 34 -12.07 3.34 -0.98
N MET A 35 -12.33 2.16 -1.54
CA MET A 35 -11.37 1.33 -2.30
C MET A 35 -11.85 1.08 -3.73
N GLY A 36 -11.97 2.14 -4.53
CA GLY A 36 -12.69 2.08 -5.82
C GLY A 36 -11.88 1.70 -7.06
N ARG A 37 -10.53 1.71 -7.00
CA ARG A 37 -9.68 1.45 -8.19
C ARG A 37 -8.38 0.72 -7.85
N GLY A 38 -7.73 0.18 -8.88
CA GLY A 38 -6.41 -0.45 -8.78
C GLY A 38 -6.37 -1.61 -7.78
N ILE A 39 -5.22 -1.78 -7.14
CA ILE A 39 -5.01 -2.88 -6.19
C ILE A 39 -5.90 -2.78 -4.95
N ALA A 40 -6.28 -1.57 -4.52
CA ALA A 40 -7.22 -1.39 -3.42
C ALA A 40 -8.60 -1.98 -3.76
N ARG A 41 -9.10 -1.77 -4.99
CA ARG A 41 -10.34 -2.40 -5.43
C ARG A 41 -10.22 -3.92 -5.45
N GLN A 42 -9.13 -4.44 -6.02
CA GLN A 42 -8.87 -5.88 -6.07
C GLN A 42 -8.81 -6.50 -4.67
N ALA A 43 -8.19 -5.82 -3.71
CA ALA A 43 -8.13 -6.29 -2.32
C ALA A 43 -9.52 -6.33 -1.67
N ARG A 44 -10.33 -5.28 -1.84
CA ARG A 44 -11.72 -5.27 -1.36
C ARG A 44 -12.55 -6.40 -1.97
N GLU A 45 -12.37 -6.69 -3.26
CA GLU A 45 -13.08 -7.77 -3.96
C GLU A 45 -12.62 -9.17 -3.51
N ARG A 46 -11.34 -9.33 -3.16
CA ARG A 46 -10.76 -10.61 -2.70
C ARG A 46 -11.03 -10.91 -1.22
N PHE A 47 -11.16 -9.89 -0.38
CA PHE A 47 -11.28 -10.03 1.07
C PHE A 47 -12.55 -9.32 1.58
N PRO A 48 -13.67 -10.05 1.70
CA PRO A 48 -14.90 -9.51 2.31
C PRO A 48 -14.63 -8.96 3.71
N GLY A 49 -15.18 -7.78 4.03
CA GLY A 49 -14.98 -7.13 5.32
C GLY A 49 -13.70 -6.28 5.43
N LEU A 50 -12.81 -6.31 4.43
CA LEU A 50 -11.54 -5.58 4.49
C LEU A 50 -11.74 -4.06 4.55
N ALA A 51 -12.67 -3.53 3.74
CA ALA A 51 -12.88 -2.09 3.64
C ALA A 51 -13.50 -1.52 4.93
N GLU A 52 -14.39 -2.30 5.56
CA GLU A 52 -14.97 -2.04 6.87
C GLU A 52 -13.88 -2.04 7.95
N ALA A 53 -13.06 -3.09 7.99
CA ALA A 53 -11.99 -3.23 8.98
C ALA A 53 -10.95 -2.12 8.87
N LEU A 54 -10.49 -1.78 7.66
CA LEU A 54 -9.57 -0.67 7.44
C LEU A 54 -10.22 0.67 7.76
N GLY A 55 -11.49 0.85 7.42
CA GLY A 55 -12.21 2.09 7.72
C GLY A 55 -12.31 2.34 9.22
N GLN A 56 -12.67 1.33 10.00
CA GLN A 56 -12.70 1.42 11.46
C GLN A 56 -11.30 1.66 12.05
N HIS A 57 -10.27 1.01 11.51
CA HIS A 57 -8.89 1.23 11.97
C HIS A 57 -8.46 2.68 11.74
N ILE A 58 -8.72 3.23 10.53
CA ILE A 58 -8.42 4.63 10.20
C ILE A 58 -9.15 5.59 11.14
N LEU A 59 -10.45 5.38 11.36
CA LEU A 59 -11.25 6.22 12.26
C LEU A 59 -10.67 6.22 13.68
N ASN A 60 -10.24 5.07 14.19
CA ASN A 60 -9.66 4.93 15.53
C ASN A 60 -8.23 5.50 15.62
N THR A 61 -7.48 5.50 14.51
CA THR A 61 -6.08 5.98 14.48
C THR A 61 -5.97 7.48 14.27
N CYS A 62 -6.68 8.03 13.28
CA CYS A 62 -6.48 9.42 12.86
C CYS A 62 -7.75 10.14 12.38
N GLY A 63 -8.89 9.46 12.37
CA GLY A 63 -10.14 10.01 11.85
C GLY A 63 -10.20 10.04 10.31
N GLU A 64 -11.37 10.39 9.78
CA GLU A 64 -11.57 10.57 8.35
C GLU A 64 -10.61 11.63 7.78
N LEU A 65 -10.01 11.35 6.61
CA LEU A 65 -9.00 12.17 5.95
C LEU A 65 -7.72 12.40 6.77
N GLY A 66 -7.57 11.74 7.92
CA GLY A 66 -6.37 11.77 8.75
C GLY A 66 -5.17 11.08 8.11
N GLU A 67 -4.04 11.16 8.81
CA GLU A 67 -2.78 10.54 8.41
C GLU A 67 -2.48 9.35 9.31
N TYR A 68 -2.53 8.13 8.76
CA TYR A 68 -2.12 6.91 9.45
C TYR A 68 -0.74 6.42 9.02
N SER A 69 -0.22 6.88 7.87
CA SER A 69 1.05 6.43 7.26
C SER A 69 1.06 4.94 6.89
N LEU A 70 1.09 4.05 7.88
CA LEU A 70 1.10 2.61 7.72
C LEU A 70 0.10 1.97 8.71
N LEU A 71 -0.78 1.10 8.21
CA LEU A 71 -1.61 0.24 9.04
C LEU A 71 -1.27 -1.22 8.79
N ILE A 72 -0.99 -1.93 9.87
CA ILE A 72 -0.76 -3.37 9.88
C ILE A 72 -1.88 -3.98 10.73
N SER A 73 -2.35 -5.17 10.35
CA SER A 73 -3.39 -5.84 11.13
C SER A 73 -2.87 -6.17 12.53
N PRO A 74 -3.65 -5.94 13.59
CA PRO A 74 -3.30 -6.43 14.93
C PRO A 74 -3.29 -7.97 15.01
N ARG A 75 -3.78 -8.67 13.98
CA ARG A 75 -3.73 -10.13 13.85
C ARG A 75 -2.54 -10.61 13.00
N TRP A 76 -1.60 -9.74 12.65
CA TRP A 76 -0.36 -10.15 12.00
C TRP A 76 0.43 -11.11 12.92
N PRO A 77 1.05 -12.20 12.41
CA PRO A 77 1.23 -12.55 10.99
C PRO A 77 0.04 -13.27 10.33
N THR A 78 -0.96 -13.73 11.08
CA THR A 78 -2.14 -14.44 10.53
C THR A 78 -2.92 -13.62 9.50
N ALA A 79 -3.04 -12.31 9.72
CA ALA A 79 -3.64 -11.37 8.77
C ALA A 79 -2.57 -10.42 8.18
N LYS A 80 -1.98 -10.84 7.05
CA LYS A 80 -0.84 -10.16 6.44
C LYS A 80 -1.14 -8.98 5.50
N LEU A 81 -2.40 -8.68 5.22
CA LEU A 81 -2.74 -7.53 4.37
C LEU A 81 -2.72 -6.24 5.19
N GLY A 82 -1.92 -5.26 4.76
CA GLY A 82 -1.82 -3.94 5.38
C GLY A 82 -2.02 -2.80 4.38
N ALA A 83 -2.11 -1.58 4.90
CA ALA A 83 -2.43 -0.37 4.14
C ALA A 83 -1.28 0.65 4.25
N PHE A 84 -0.81 1.11 3.09
CA PHE A 84 0.24 2.13 2.94
C PHE A 84 -0.40 3.42 2.41
N GLN A 85 -0.36 4.50 3.18
CA GLN A 85 -1.09 5.71 2.81
C GLN A 85 -0.40 6.48 1.69
N VAL A 86 -1.15 6.80 0.64
CA VAL A 86 -0.64 7.68 -0.45
C VAL A 86 -1.52 8.90 -0.68
N LYS A 87 -2.71 8.95 -0.09
CA LYS A 87 -3.71 10.01 -0.26
C LYS A 87 -4.49 10.22 1.03
N ARG A 88 -5.04 11.43 1.21
CA ARG A 88 -6.16 11.66 2.14
C ARG A 88 -7.46 11.30 1.43
N HIS A 89 -7.77 11.99 0.35
CA HIS A 89 -8.98 11.74 -0.43
C HIS A 89 -8.71 10.96 -1.73
N TYR A 90 -9.57 9.99 -2.07
CA TYR A 90 -9.36 9.06 -3.19
C TYR A 90 -9.34 9.75 -4.58
N ASN A 91 -10.06 10.86 -4.74
CA ASN A 91 -10.15 11.62 -6.00
C ASN A 91 -8.97 12.58 -6.25
N GLN A 92 -8.05 12.74 -5.29
CA GLN A 92 -6.90 13.64 -5.40
C GLN A 92 -5.68 12.92 -6.00
N THR A 93 -4.71 13.69 -6.48
CA THR A 93 -3.35 13.18 -6.77
C THR A 93 -2.71 12.65 -5.48
N ALA A 94 -1.88 11.61 -5.58
CA ALA A 94 -1.12 11.11 -4.44
C ALA A 94 -0.16 12.18 -3.90
N CYS A 95 0.09 12.17 -2.60
CA CYS A 95 0.88 13.19 -1.93
C CYS A 95 2.29 12.64 -1.64
N LEU A 96 3.33 13.28 -2.20
CA LEU A 96 4.72 12.89 -1.97
C LEU A 96 5.09 12.91 -0.48
N GLU A 97 4.58 13.88 0.28
CA GLU A 97 4.82 13.96 1.73
C GLU A 97 4.19 12.77 2.49
N LEU A 98 2.97 12.35 2.13
CA LEU A 98 2.38 11.15 2.71
C LEU A 98 3.17 9.90 2.35
N ILE A 99 3.69 9.81 1.13
CA ILE A 99 4.55 8.70 0.72
C ILE A 99 5.84 8.70 1.53
N ARG A 100 6.45 9.86 1.80
CA ARG A 100 7.64 9.97 2.68
C ARG A 100 7.36 9.45 4.09
N ARG A 101 6.27 9.91 4.71
CA ARG A 101 5.86 9.48 6.06
C ARG A 101 5.57 7.98 6.12
N SER A 102 4.81 7.47 5.16
CA SER A 102 4.48 6.04 5.04
C SER A 102 5.72 5.18 4.79
N THR A 103 6.68 5.68 4.00
CA THR A 103 7.96 4.99 3.77
C THR A 103 8.79 4.94 5.05
N ALA A 104 8.85 6.05 5.80
CA ALA A 104 9.55 6.08 7.08
C ALA A 104 8.92 5.12 8.10
N ALA A 105 7.59 5.08 8.19
CA ALA A 105 6.86 4.13 9.04
C ALA A 105 7.14 2.67 8.64
N LEU A 106 7.16 2.36 7.33
CA LEU A 106 7.48 1.02 6.85
C LEU A 106 8.94 0.65 7.16
N ARG A 107 9.87 1.58 6.98
CA ARG A 107 11.27 1.34 7.33
C ARG A 107 11.45 1.05 8.82
N ALA A 108 10.76 1.78 9.70
CA ALA A 108 10.77 1.52 11.14
C ALA A 108 10.23 0.12 11.46
N TRP A 109 9.13 -0.28 10.83
CA TRP A 109 8.59 -1.64 10.98
C TRP A 109 9.57 -2.71 10.50
N CYS A 110 10.25 -2.51 9.37
CA CYS A 110 11.23 -3.46 8.86
C CYS A 110 12.44 -3.64 9.81
N ILE A 111 12.83 -2.59 10.56
CA ILE A 111 13.89 -2.68 11.57
C ILE A 111 13.45 -3.58 12.74
N GLU A 112 12.18 -3.52 13.12
CA GLU A 112 11.61 -4.35 14.20
C GLU A 112 11.42 -5.81 13.76
N TYR A 113 11.16 -6.05 12.47
CA TYR A 113 10.91 -7.37 11.89
C TYR A 113 11.85 -7.65 10.69
N PRO A 114 13.16 -7.84 10.93
CA PRO A 114 14.16 -7.92 9.87
C PRO A 114 14.01 -9.13 8.95
N ASP A 115 13.42 -10.22 9.44
CA ASP A 115 13.26 -11.47 8.69
C ASP A 115 11.98 -11.52 7.85
N ALA A 116 11.09 -10.54 7.99
CA ALA A 116 9.80 -10.54 7.30
C ALA A 116 9.91 -10.04 5.85
N SER A 117 9.41 -10.84 4.91
CA SER A 117 9.26 -10.44 3.51
C SER A 117 8.08 -9.47 3.31
N VAL A 118 8.37 -8.31 2.74
CA VAL A 118 7.36 -7.25 2.51
C VAL A 118 7.16 -7.04 1.02
N HIS A 119 5.90 -6.99 0.58
CA HIS A 119 5.55 -6.62 -0.79
C HIS A 119 4.63 -5.42 -0.81
N LEU A 120 4.97 -4.43 -1.63
CA LEU A 120 4.24 -3.17 -1.78
C LEU A 120 4.09 -2.83 -3.27
N ASN A 121 2.87 -2.47 -3.70
CA ASN A 121 2.71 -1.95 -5.06
C ASN A 121 3.32 -0.55 -5.16
N PHE A 122 3.87 -0.19 -6.32
CA PHE A 122 4.57 1.07 -6.51
C PHE A 122 3.72 2.27 -6.06
N PRO A 123 4.15 3.04 -5.04
CA PRO A 123 3.32 4.09 -4.45
C PRO A 123 3.00 5.25 -5.39
N GLY A 124 1.74 5.69 -5.38
CA GLY A 124 1.35 6.97 -5.97
C GLY A 124 1.42 7.09 -7.50
N VAL A 125 1.85 6.06 -8.24
CA VAL A 125 1.82 6.03 -9.71
C VAL A 125 0.48 5.53 -10.25
N GLY A 126 0.26 5.62 -11.57
CA GLY A 126 -0.99 5.22 -12.21
C GLY A 126 -2.18 6.06 -11.73
N TYR A 127 -3.11 5.47 -10.98
CA TYR A 127 -4.25 6.22 -10.38
C TYR A 127 -3.83 7.26 -9.33
N GLY A 128 -2.60 7.20 -8.83
CA GLY A 128 -2.03 8.25 -7.98
C GLY A 128 -1.52 9.46 -8.76
N ARG A 129 -1.31 9.35 -10.09
CA ARG A 129 -0.88 10.42 -11.00
C ARG A 129 0.47 11.08 -10.69
N LEU A 130 1.29 10.49 -9.82
CA LEU A 130 2.69 10.92 -9.67
C LEU A 130 3.56 10.29 -10.74
N ARG A 131 4.66 10.97 -11.08
CA ARG A 131 5.71 10.39 -11.92
C ARG A 131 6.57 9.45 -11.09
N ARG A 132 7.06 8.39 -11.74
CA ARG A 132 7.95 7.40 -11.11
C ARG A 132 9.20 8.05 -10.53
N GLU A 133 9.80 9.00 -11.26
CA GLU A 133 11.00 9.74 -10.87
C GLU A 133 10.85 10.57 -9.60
N ASP A 134 9.64 11.05 -9.29
CA ASP A 134 9.37 11.82 -8.06
C ASP A 134 9.27 10.90 -6.83
N VAL A 135 8.80 9.66 -7.02
CA VAL A 135 8.54 8.70 -5.95
C VAL A 135 9.76 7.82 -5.67
N LEU A 136 10.50 7.45 -6.71
CA LEU A 136 11.63 6.50 -6.61
C LEU A 136 12.65 6.89 -5.53
N PRO A 137 13.11 8.15 -5.40
CA PRO A 137 14.05 8.55 -4.37
C PRO A 137 13.52 8.37 -2.94
N ILE A 138 12.20 8.39 -2.76
CA ILE A 138 11.56 8.21 -1.46
C ILE A 138 11.61 6.73 -1.07
N ILE A 139 11.08 5.87 -1.93
CA ILE A 139 10.93 4.44 -1.63
C ILE A 139 12.25 3.66 -1.70
N ALA A 140 13.27 4.18 -2.41
CA ALA A 140 14.60 3.59 -2.46
C ALA A 140 15.30 3.52 -1.08
N LEU A 141 14.79 4.26 -0.08
CA LEU A 141 15.26 4.24 1.31
C LEU A 141 14.82 2.98 2.09
N LEU A 142 13.97 2.14 1.51
CA LEU A 142 13.50 0.90 2.14
C LEU A 142 14.62 -0.18 2.17
N PRO A 143 14.57 -1.12 3.13
CA PRO A 143 15.50 -2.24 3.17
C PRO A 143 15.22 -3.26 2.04
N ASP A 144 16.17 -4.16 1.83
CA ASP A 144 16.14 -5.21 0.80
C ASP A 144 15.10 -6.31 1.01
N GLN A 145 14.60 -6.47 2.25
CA GLN A 145 13.42 -7.31 2.54
C GLN A 145 12.13 -6.78 1.89
N VAL A 146 12.12 -5.53 1.40
CA VAL A 146 10.95 -4.95 0.71
C VAL A 146 11.08 -5.12 -0.81
N THR A 147 10.04 -5.70 -1.42
CA THR A 147 9.87 -5.75 -2.87
C THR A 147 8.78 -4.76 -3.32
N ILE A 148 9.15 -3.82 -4.19
CA ILE A 148 8.24 -2.87 -4.83
C ILE A 148 7.79 -3.42 -6.19
N TRP A 149 6.48 -3.40 -6.43
CA TRP A 149 5.87 -3.96 -7.63
C TRP A 149 5.26 -2.90 -8.56
N GLU A 150 5.73 -2.85 -9.80
CA GLU A 150 5.04 -2.16 -10.89
C GLU A 150 4.13 -3.14 -11.63
N TYR A 151 2.83 -2.80 -11.71
CA TYR A 151 1.87 -3.68 -12.36
C TYR A 151 2.11 -3.75 -13.86
N LEU A 152 2.36 -4.95 -14.36
CA LEU A 152 2.29 -5.29 -15.78
C LEU A 152 1.19 -6.33 -15.98
N PRO A 153 0.17 -6.05 -16.80
CA PRO A 153 -0.76 -7.09 -17.23
C PRO A 153 -0.02 -8.17 -18.01
N ALA A 154 -0.43 -9.42 -17.84
CA ALA A 154 0.05 -10.53 -18.67
C ALA A 154 -0.12 -10.19 -20.16
N GLY A 155 0.92 -10.43 -20.96
CA GLY A 155 0.94 -10.14 -22.41
C GLY A 155 1.37 -8.72 -22.81
N LYS A 156 1.83 -7.88 -21.87
CA LYS A 156 2.42 -6.54 -22.16
C LYS A 156 3.89 -6.44 -21.77
N GLU A 157 4.63 -7.54 -21.89
CA GLU A 157 6.06 -7.60 -21.53
C GLU A 157 6.96 -6.83 -22.51
N ASN A 158 6.47 -6.51 -23.71
CA ASN A 158 7.22 -5.86 -24.79
C ASN A 158 6.48 -4.64 -25.38
N ILE A 159 6.25 -3.60 -24.58
CA ILE A 159 5.94 -2.28 -25.15
C ILE A 159 7.21 -1.43 -24.93
N PRO A 160 7.85 -0.95 -26.01
CA PRO A 160 9.14 -0.25 -25.94
C PRO A 160 9.09 1.01 -25.08
#